data_AF-A0A1Y3MT20-F1
#
_entry.id   AF-A0A1Y3MT20-F1
#
_cell.length_a   1.000
_cell.length_b   1.000
_cell.length_c   1.000
_cell.angle_alpha   90.00
_cell.angle_beta   90.00
_cell.angle_gamma   90.00
#
_symmetry.space_group_name_H-M   'P 1'
#
loop_
_entity.id
_entity.type
_entity.pdbx_description
1 polymer ?
#
loop_
_entity_poly.entity_id
_entity_poly.type
_entity_poly.pdbx_seq_one_letter_code
_entity_poly.pdbx_strand_id
1 'polypeptide(L)'
;MTAERDGYSSTIDVIYAPHFVDLKEVIGEEYINSFSYDAYQTSTYEDRWISVPIFMKYKVLYSNTMYLEKYGKEVPQTWDELIETAEYIISKERENNNNDLIGYNGFFPKTKESAFPEFNSQTAINALNELKEIKNKISNAFQMDEFLNINLLYMGNILFSNYWDGIPVSLYKESILPVNASIEILKFFTSEEEQKKLARIFWVKSSVTNIYNDQEFCKYVDCDFVKNIQGINRPSSNFDNYELYAIKVISIFSKFLFGNKSAKDTLTEIDNITKIHIFSYKYFSESLIMFILLLIAFSIIILSALVIFIPKYKSYLRFVSKDIMVIYTLGSILLLCPGFTYFGKVKEIKCFIRYLTLSLGFTMVFIPILCNLIINFPEQNKISEFVKKRKFYIILFTTFVSVLFNCLYLIFPFEIKTMDVEDGRNYNTCKYSKIGIIISIIQGIYIVLFQNKNKGEEEKLIGKLLKFNNQQNNFTNNTSIISTGTDNHITTVKSYTGTKATVESRLSYNKILSYHYSTGKFSSSSQKNVY
;
A
#
# COMPACT_ATOMS: atom_id res chain seq x y z
N MET A 1 -29.35 7.84 3.96
CA MET A 1 -29.52 6.38 4.12
C MET A 1 -28.38 5.68 3.39
N THR A 2 -27.64 4.78 4.03
CA THR A 2 -26.54 4.05 3.39
C THR A 2 -27.06 2.72 2.83
N ALA A 3 -26.80 2.41 1.56
CA ALA A 3 -27.09 1.07 1.03
C ALA A 3 -26.07 0.08 1.62
N GLU A 4 -26.54 -0.94 2.34
CA GLU A 4 -25.70 -2.00 2.92
C GLU A 4 -25.92 -3.29 2.13
N ARG A 5 -24.83 -3.87 1.63
CA ARG A 5 -24.80 -5.06 0.78
C ARG A 5 -23.98 -6.11 1.51
N ASP A 6 -24.66 -7.17 1.94
CA ASP A 6 -24.08 -8.39 2.50
C ASP A 6 -23.78 -9.34 1.34
N GLY A 7 -22.51 -9.74 1.24
CA GLY A 7 -22.12 -11.08 0.83
C GLY A 7 -21.65 -11.31 -0.56
N TYR A 8 -20.34 -11.54 -0.64
CA TYR A 8 -19.55 -12.00 -1.79
C TYR A 8 -19.55 -11.05 -2.99
N SER A 9 -18.46 -10.29 -3.08
CA SER A 9 -18.00 -9.47 -4.22
C SER A 9 -19.09 -8.67 -4.93
N SER A 10 -19.32 -7.45 -4.44
CA SER A 10 -20.49 -6.68 -4.83
C SER A 10 -20.20 -5.19 -5.00
N THR A 11 -18.93 -4.85 -5.07
CA THR A 11 -18.45 -3.57 -5.56
C THR A 11 -17.82 -3.86 -6.90
N ILE A 12 -17.91 -2.91 -7.82
CA ILE A 12 -16.98 -2.89 -8.95
C ILE A 12 -15.60 -2.90 -8.32
N ASP A 13 -14.97 -4.07 -8.33
CA ASP A 13 -13.58 -4.17 -7.93
C ASP A 13 -12.83 -3.42 -9.01
N VAL A 14 -12.13 -2.36 -8.61
CA VAL A 14 -11.29 -1.57 -9.52
C VAL A 14 -10.34 -2.49 -10.30
N ILE A 15 -9.99 -3.65 -9.71
CA ILE A 15 -9.17 -4.68 -10.33
C ILE A 15 -9.90 -5.38 -11.50
N TYR A 16 -11.19 -5.71 -11.36
CA TYR A 16 -11.94 -6.46 -12.38
C TYR A 16 -12.70 -5.56 -13.36
N ALA A 17 -13.01 -4.32 -12.98
CA ALA A 17 -13.75 -3.36 -13.81
C ALA A 17 -13.22 -3.21 -15.25
N PRO A 18 -11.89 -3.18 -15.50
CA PRO A 18 -11.34 -3.09 -16.86
C PRO A 18 -11.66 -4.31 -17.73
N HIS A 19 -11.96 -5.47 -17.12
CA HIS A 19 -12.20 -6.73 -17.80
C HIS A 19 -13.67 -6.97 -18.16
N PHE A 20 -14.59 -6.13 -17.63
CA PHE A 20 -15.99 -6.21 -17.97
C PHE A 20 -16.30 -5.45 -19.27
N VAL A 21 -17.22 -6.04 -20.03
CA VAL A 21 -17.79 -5.43 -21.24
C VAL A 21 -18.65 -4.24 -20.85
N ASP A 22 -18.58 -3.15 -21.62
CA ASP A 22 -19.51 -2.05 -21.42
C ASP A 22 -20.90 -2.46 -21.91
N LEU A 23 -21.81 -2.66 -20.96
CA LEU A 23 -23.17 -3.07 -21.25
C LEU A 23 -23.95 -1.96 -21.98
N LYS A 24 -23.57 -0.68 -21.87
CA LYS A 24 -24.19 0.39 -22.67
C LYS A 24 -24.12 0.10 -24.16
N GLU A 25 -22.97 -0.38 -24.63
CA GLU A 25 -22.73 -0.67 -26.04
C GLU A 25 -23.48 -1.94 -26.52
N VAL A 26 -23.81 -2.83 -25.59
CA VAL A 26 -24.27 -4.19 -25.90
C VAL A 26 -25.78 -4.36 -25.77
N ILE A 27 -26.39 -3.80 -24.73
CA ILE A 27 -27.83 -3.92 -24.45
C ILE A 27 -28.61 -2.62 -24.68
N GLY A 28 -27.90 -1.50 -24.87
CA GLY A 28 -28.47 -0.20 -25.23
C GLY A 28 -28.93 0.65 -24.03
N GLU A 29 -28.93 1.97 -24.25
CA GLU A 29 -29.27 2.98 -23.24
C GLU A 29 -30.72 2.89 -22.75
N GLU A 30 -31.67 2.57 -23.63
CA GLU A 30 -33.09 2.45 -23.28
C GLU A 30 -33.31 1.41 -22.18
N TYR A 31 -32.61 0.28 -22.29
CA TYR A 31 -32.66 -0.77 -21.30
C TYR A 31 -32.08 -0.31 -19.95
N ILE A 32 -30.97 0.43 -19.97
CA ILE A 32 -30.29 0.94 -18.78
C ILE A 32 -31.15 1.98 -18.05
N ASN A 33 -31.91 2.77 -18.80
CA ASN A 33 -32.82 3.77 -18.24
C ASN A 33 -34.03 3.17 -17.49
N SER A 34 -34.26 1.85 -17.61
CA SER A 34 -35.27 1.14 -16.80
C SER A 34 -34.82 0.88 -15.35
N PHE A 35 -33.54 1.10 -15.04
CA PHE A 35 -32.99 0.91 -13.71
C PHE A 35 -33.02 2.18 -12.86
N SER A 36 -32.98 2.02 -11.55
CA SER A 36 -32.97 3.14 -10.61
C SER A 36 -31.67 3.94 -10.72
N TYR A 37 -31.73 5.21 -10.30
CA TYR A 37 -30.54 6.06 -10.24
C TYR A 37 -29.41 5.41 -9.42
N ASP A 38 -29.73 4.81 -8.28
CA ASP A 38 -28.75 4.13 -7.43
C ASP A 38 -28.14 2.91 -8.14
N ALA A 39 -28.96 2.13 -8.86
CA ALA A 39 -28.51 1.00 -9.66
C ALA A 39 -27.57 1.42 -10.79
N TYR A 40 -27.89 2.52 -11.47
CA TYR A 40 -27.03 3.10 -12.49
C TYR A 40 -25.67 3.52 -11.90
N GLN A 41 -25.69 4.28 -10.81
CA GLN A 41 -24.47 4.80 -10.17
C GLN A 41 -23.56 3.69 -9.62
N THR A 42 -24.14 2.67 -8.97
CA THR A 42 -23.36 1.55 -8.40
C THR A 42 -22.72 0.65 -9.46
N SER A 43 -23.21 0.73 -10.69
CA SER A 43 -22.79 -0.12 -11.81
C SER A 43 -21.94 0.61 -12.83
N THR A 44 -21.65 1.89 -12.60
CA THR A 44 -20.84 2.73 -13.48
C THR A 44 -19.38 2.79 -13.01
N TYR A 45 -18.45 2.59 -13.93
CA TYR A 45 -17.01 2.74 -13.71
C TYR A 45 -16.35 3.39 -14.92
N GLU A 46 -15.66 4.52 -14.72
CA GLU A 46 -15.05 5.32 -15.80
C GLU A 46 -16.03 5.53 -16.98
N ASP A 47 -17.25 5.94 -16.66
CA ASP A 47 -18.38 6.15 -17.59
C ASP A 47 -18.95 4.91 -18.29
N ARG A 48 -18.37 3.72 -18.09
CA ARG A 48 -18.88 2.43 -18.60
C ARG A 48 -19.87 1.80 -17.62
N TRP A 49 -20.93 1.16 -18.12
CA TRP A 49 -21.87 0.42 -17.27
C TRP A 49 -21.49 -1.06 -17.30
N ILE A 50 -20.94 -1.57 -16.20
CA ILE A 50 -20.21 -2.86 -16.22
C ILE A 50 -20.87 -3.96 -15.39
N SER A 51 -21.99 -3.66 -14.72
CA SER A 51 -22.75 -4.63 -13.96
C SER A 51 -24.25 -4.36 -14.03
N VAL A 52 -25.06 -5.39 -13.85
CA VAL A 52 -26.51 -5.26 -13.71
C VAL A 52 -26.89 -5.64 -12.28
N PRO A 53 -27.33 -4.69 -11.44
CA PRO A 53 -27.77 -5.02 -10.09
C PRO A 53 -29.14 -5.70 -10.20
N ILE A 54 -29.29 -6.91 -9.65
CA ILE A 54 -30.58 -7.63 -9.70
C ILE A 54 -31.54 -7.10 -8.63
N PHE A 55 -31.04 -6.66 -7.48
CA PHE A 55 -31.82 -6.03 -6.42
C PHE A 55 -30.95 -5.06 -5.62
N MET A 56 -31.61 -4.13 -4.95
CA MET A 56 -31.05 -3.11 -4.08
C MET A 56 -31.47 -3.35 -2.63
N LYS A 57 -30.55 -3.06 -1.71
CA LYS A 57 -30.79 -3.06 -0.27
C LYS A 57 -30.44 -1.70 0.30
N TYR A 58 -31.28 -1.23 1.21
CA TYR A 58 -31.18 0.08 1.81
C TYR A 58 -31.20 -0.03 3.33
N LYS A 59 -30.38 0.76 4.02
CA LYS A 59 -30.50 0.95 5.47
C LYS A 59 -31.63 1.93 5.75
N VAL A 60 -32.64 1.46 6.46
CA VAL A 60 -33.89 2.18 6.74
C VAL A 60 -34.12 2.28 8.25
N LEU A 61 -34.93 3.25 8.67
CA LEU A 61 -35.37 3.36 10.06
C LEU A 61 -36.61 2.47 10.26
N TYR A 62 -36.54 1.53 11.20
CA TYR A 62 -37.71 0.78 11.67
C TYR A 62 -38.26 1.45 12.92
N SER A 63 -39.53 1.87 12.86
CA SER A 63 -40.23 2.51 13.97
C SER A 63 -41.32 1.60 14.52
N ASN A 64 -41.36 1.43 15.84
CA ASN A 64 -42.36 0.57 16.49
C ASN A 64 -43.69 1.33 16.62
N THR A 65 -44.63 1.03 15.71
CA THR A 65 -45.93 1.71 15.62
C THR A 65 -46.78 1.56 16.87
N MET A 66 -46.69 0.44 17.58
CA MET A 66 -47.45 0.19 18.82
C MET A 66 -47.11 1.23 19.90
N TYR A 67 -45.82 1.53 20.09
CA TYR A 67 -45.39 2.56 21.04
C TYR A 67 -45.70 3.97 20.55
N LEU A 68 -45.53 4.23 19.26
CA LEU A 68 -45.86 5.53 18.67
C LEU A 68 -47.35 5.85 18.86
N GLU A 69 -48.25 4.91 18.56
CA GLU A 69 -49.70 5.07 18.75
C GLU A 69 -50.08 5.21 20.22
N LYS A 70 -49.54 4.35 21.10
CA LYS A 70 -49.80 4.41 22.55
C LYS A 70 -49.51 5.78 23.16
N TYR A 71 -48.50 6.46 22.64
CA TYR A 71 -48.01 7.75 23.15
C TYR A 71 -48.35 8.95 22.26
N GLY A 72 -49.16 8.75 21.20
CA GLY A 72 -49.56 9.81 20.27
C GLY A 72 -48.38 10.50 19.58
N LYS A 73 -47.38 9.72 19.14
CA LYS A 73 -46.17 10.18 18.46
C LYS A 73 -46.17 9.76 16.99
N GLU A 74 -45.59 10.58 16.14
CA GLU A 74 -45.38 10.27 14.72
C GLU A 74 -44.00 9.63 14.50
N VAL A 75 -43.76 9.11 13.29
CA VAL A 75 -42.44 8.62 12.88
C VAL A 75 -41.48 9.82 12.80
N PRO A 76 -40.33 9.80 13.49
CA PRO A 76 -39.41 10.93 13.52
C PRO A 76 -38.77 11.18 12.15
N GLN A 77 -38.70 12.44 11.75
CA GLN A 77 -38.08 12.90 10.51
C GLN A 77 -36.66 13.45 10.75
N THR A 78 -36.36 13.88 11.97
CA THR A 78 -35.04 14.39 12.37
C THR A 78 -34.40 13.56 13.49
N TRP A 79 -33.08 13.72 13.66
CA TRP A 79 -32.37 13.08 14.77
C TRP A 79 -32.82 13.60 16.13
N ASP A 80 -33.11 14.90 16.22
CA ASP A 80 -33.60 15.51 17.46
C ASP A 80 -34.99 14.95 17.81
N GLU A 81 -35.91 14.86 16.85
CA GLU A 81 -37.21 14.21 17.06
C GLU A 81 -37.09 12.74 17.46
N LEU A 82 -36.14 12.01 16.86
CA LEU A 82 -35.88 10.61 17.20
C LEU A 82 -35.41 10.49 18.66
N ILE A 83 -34.48 11.35 19.08
CA ILE A 83 -33.95 11.38 20.45
C ILE A 83 -35.05 11.76 21.43
N GLU A 84 -35.74 12.89 21.21
CA GLU A 84 -36.81 13.37 22.09
C GLU A 84 -37.94 12.35 22.23
N THR A 85 -38.36 11.73 21.11
CA THR A 85 -39.41 10.72 21.11
C THR A 85 -38.97 9.46 21.84
N ALA A 86 -37.74 8.98 21.60
CA ALA A 86 -37.20 7.81 22.27
C ALA A 86 -37.04 8.04 23.78
N GLU A 87 -36.50 9.20 24.18
CA GLU A 87 -36.35 9.59 25.59
C GLU A 87 -37.68 9.66 26.32
N TYR A 88 -38.69 10.27 25.69
CA TYR A 88 -40.05 10.36 26.24
C TYR A 88 -40.67 8.97 26.44
N ILE A 89 -40.66 8.13 25.41
CA ILE A 89 -41.28 6.79 25.46
C ILE A 89 -40.55 5.90 26.47
N ILE A 90 -39.22 5.87 26.45
CA ILE A 90 -38.43 5.07 27.41
C ILE A 90 -38.72 5.51 28.85
N SER A 91 -38.78 6.82 29.10
CA SER A 91 -39.06 7.33 30.45
C SER A 91 -40.45 6.90 30.93
N LYS A 92 -41.46 6.96 30.05
CA LYS A 92 -42.82 6.51 30.36
C LYS A 92 -42.95 5.00 30.50
N GLU A 93 -42.19 4.23 29.74
CA GLU A 93 -42.17 2.76 29.86
C GLU A 93 -41.47 2.32 31.15
N ARG A 94 -40.43 3.03 31.59
CA ARG A 94 -39.79 2.80 32.89
C ARG A 94 -40.72 3.10 34.06
N GLU A 95 -41.52 4.17 33.99
CA GLU A 95 -42.59 4.45 34.96
C GLU A 95 -43.61 3.29 35.03
N ASN A 96 -43.81 2.57 33.92
CA ASN A 96 -44.68 1.40 33.81
C ASN A 96 -43.95 0.06 34.08
N ASN A 97 -42.78 0.09 34.72
CA ASN A 97 -41.94 -1.07 35.04
C ASN A 97 -41.34 -1.83 33.83
N ASN A 98 -41.28 -1.22 32.65
CA ASN A 98 -40.59 -1.78 31.48
C ASN A 98 -39.21 -1.13 31.31
N ASN A 99 -38.17 -1.82 31.79
CA ASN A 99 -36.79 -1.31 31.78
C ASN A 99 -35.95 -1.85 30.60
N ASP A 100 -36.47 -2.81 29.84
CA ASP A 100 -35.73 -3.51 28.78
C ASP A 100 -35.85 -2.80 27.41
N LEU A 101 -36.71 -1.79 27.31
CA LEU A 101 -36.90 -1.05 26.06
C LEU A 101 -35.65 -0.26 25.68
N ILE A 102 -35.14 -0.54 24.48
CA ILE A 102 -34.01 0.15 23.86
C ILE A 102 -34.53 1.23 22.91
N GLY A 103 -34.03 2.46 23.05
CA GLY A 103 -34.48 3.60 22.25
C GLY A 103 -34.03 3.57 20.78
N TYR A 104 -32.79 3.12 20.54
CA TYR A 104 -32.23 3.08 19.19
C TYR A 104 -31.12 2.01 19.08
N ASN A 105 -31.11 1.30 17.97
CA ASN A 105 -30.04 0.36 17.62
C ASN A 105 -29.37 0.79 16.31
N GLY A 106 -28.10 1.19 16.39
CA GLY A 106 -27.33 1.61 15.22
C GLY A 106 -26.94 0.48 14.25
N PHE A 107 -27.10 -0.78 14.67
CA PHE A 107 -26.81 -2.00 13.91
C PHE A 107 -25.42 -1.99 13.26
N PHE A 108 -24.39 -2.33 14.07
CA PHE A 108 -23.02 -2.58 13.63
C PHE A 108 -22.73 -4.10 13.74
N PRO A 109 -22.97 -4.88 12.68
CA PRO A 109 -22.91 -6.34 12.76
C PRO A 109 -21.48 -6.86 12.98
N LYS A 110 -21.34 -7.89 13.82
CA LYS A 110 -20.19 -8.83 13.79
C LYS A 110 -20.55 -9.92 12.79
N THR A 111 -19.81 -10.03 11.70
CA THR A 111 -20.19 -10.73 10.47
C THR A 111 -20.37 -12.25 10.61
N LYS A 112 -21.44 -12.77 10.01
CA LYS A 112 -21.52 -14.08 9.31
C LYS A 112 -22.81 -14.16 8.48
N GLU A 113 -22.67 -14.50 7.21
CA GLU A 113 -23.77 -14.58 6.23
C GLU A 113 -24.24 -16.00 5.97
N SER A 114 -25.47 -16.11 5.49
CA SER A 114 -26.19 -17.34 5.17
C SER A 114 -26.86 -17.29 3.78
N ALA A 115 -27.34 -18.46 3.35
CA ALA A 115 -27.35 -18.97 1.98
C ALA A 115 -28.54 -18.60 1.08
N PHE A 116 -28.34 -18.89 -0.22
CA PHE A 116 -29.20 -18.58 -1.36
C PHE A 116 -30.40 -19.54 -1.57
N PRO A 117 -31.50 -19.07 -2.18
CA PRO A 117 -32.72 -19.85 -2.48
C PRO A 117 -32.93 -20.27 -3.96
N GLU A 118 -34.00 -21.04 -4.20
CA GLU A 118 -34.16 -22.09 -5.24
C GLU A 118 -34.78 -21.70 -6.62
N PHE A 119 -34.63 -22.64 -7.58
CA PHE A 119 -34.48 -22.48 -9.05
C PHE A 119 -35.70 -22.83 -9.95
N ASN A 120 -36.95 -22.63 -9.54
CA ASN A 120 -38.12 -23.27 -10.19
C ASN A 120 -38.93 -22.42 -11.20
N SER A 121 -38.32 -21.47 -11.94
CA SER A 121 -39.03 -20.63 -12.94
C SER A 121 -39.04 -21.22 -14.37
N GLN A 122 -39.98 -20.79 -15.24
CA GLN A 122 -40.08 -21.27 -16.64
C GLN A 122 -38.85 -20.91 -17.49
N THR A 123 -38.15 -19.82 -17.16
CA THR A 123 -36.91 -19.48 -17.86
C THR A 123 -35.70 -20.14 -17.22
N ALA A 124 -35.70 -20.44 -15.92
CA ALA A 124 -34.75 -21.41 -15.36
C ALA A 124 -34.93 -22.78 -16.02
N ILE A 125 -36.17 -23.17 -16.33
CA ILE A 125 -36.50 -24.33 -17.16
C ILE A 125 -35.96 -24.17 -18.59
N ASN A 126 -36.07 -22.99 -19.22
CA ASN A 126 -35.51 -22.76 -20.56
C ASN A 126 -33.96 -22.79 -20.57
N ALA A 127 -33.30 -22.16 -19.61
CA ALA A 127 -31.84 -22.24 -19.44
C ALA A 127 -31.37 -23.67 -19.11
N LEU A 128 -32.13 -24.40 -18.27
CA LEU A 128 -31.93 -25.83 -18.06
C LEU A 128 -32.17 -26.63 -19.34
N ASN A 129 -33.12 -26.23 -20.20
CA ASN A 129 -33.38 -26.88 -21.47
C ASN A 129 -32.26 -26.62 -22.49
N GLU A 130 -31.67 -25.43 -22.53
CA GLU A 130 -30.47 -25.13 -23.33
C GLU A 130 -29.26 -25.92 -22.82
N LEU A 131 -29.02 -25.96 -21.51
CA LEU A 131 -27.98 -26.81 -20.92
C LEU A 131 -28.23 -28.29 -21.21
N LYS A 132 -29.49 -28.73 -21.19
CA LYS A 132 -29.91 -30.09 -21.55
C LYS A 132 -29.77 -30.34 -23.05
N GLU A 133 -29.99 -29.35 -23.90
CA GLU A 133 -29.75 -29.43 -25.34
C GLU A 133 -28.26 -29.57 -25.63
N ILE A 134 -27.41 -28.78 -24.98
CA ILE A 134 -25.95 -28.90 -25.05
C ILE A 134 -25.51 -30.30 -24.60
N LYS A 135 -26.03 -30.78 -23.46
CA LYS A 135 -25.81 -32.16 -23.00
C LYS A 135 -26.22 -33.18 -24.07
N ASN A 136 -27.45 -33.10 -24.56
CA ASN A 136 -28.00 -34.10 -25.48
C ASN A 136 -27.33 -34.08 -26.87
N LYS A 137 -26.96 -32.89 -27.38
CA LYS A 137 -26.37 -32.74 -28.71
C LYS A 137 -24.86 -33.02 -28.72
N ILE A 138 -24.14 -32.58 -27.68
CA ILE A 138 -22.67 -32.48 -27.75
C ILE A 138 -21.93 -32.91 -26.48
N SER A 139 -22.56 -33.38 -25.39
CA SER A 139 -21.83 -33.76 -24.17
C SER A 139 -22.48 -34.82 -23.28
N ASN A 140 -21.79 -35.95 -23.12
CA ASN A 140 -22.17 -37.00 -22.17
C ASN A 140 -21.51 -36.84 -20.78
N ALA A 141 -20.73 -35.78 -20.56
CA ALA A 141 -19.79 -35.65 -19.44
C ALA A 141 -20.16 -34.55 -18.42
N PHE A 142 -21.43 -34.15 -18.34
CA PHE A 142 -21.91 -33.05 -17.48
C PHE A 142 -21.74 -33.27 -15.96
N GLN A 143 -21.53 -34.50 -15.52
CA GLN A 143 -21.29 -34.86 -14.10
C GLN A 143 -19.87 -35.39 -13.88
N MET A 144 -18.93 -34.96 -14.72
CA MET A 144 -17.57 -35.46 -14.67
C MET A 144 -16.83 -34.96 -13.43
N ASP A 145 -16.11 -35.88 -12.79
CA ASP A 145 -15.21 -35.58 -11.69
C ASP A 145 -14.12 -34.57 -12.11
N GLU A 146 -13.74 -33.72 -11.18
CA GLU A 146 -12.77 -32.65 -11.39
C GLU A 146 -11.41 -33.18 -11.88
N PHE A 147 -10.89 -34.24 -11.27
CA PHE A 147 -9.62 -34.85 -11.65
C PHE A 147 -9.68 -35.51 -13.03
N LEU A 148 -10.83 -36.06 -13.40
CA LEU A 148 -11.06 -36.63 -14.73
C LEU A 148 -11.14 -35.54 -15.82
N ASN A 149 -11.78 -34.40 -15.53
CA ASN A 149 -11.85 -33.26 -16.44
C ASN A 149 -10.45 -32.69 -16.73
N ILE A 150 -9.63 -32.50 -15.68
CA ILE A 150 -8.23 -32.09 -15.83
C ILE A 150 -7.44 -33.05 -16.72
N ASN A 151 -7.58 -34.36 -16.52
CA ASN A 151 -6.88 -35.35 -17.37
C ASN A 151 -7.29 -35.25 -18.85
N LEU A 152 -8.57 -35.08 -19.15
CA LEU A 152 -9.04 -34.93 -20.53
C LEU A 152 -8.52 -33.64 -21.18
N LEU A 153 -8.44 -32.56 -20.40
CA LEU A 153 -7.81 -31.31 -20.82
C LEU A 153 -6.33 -31.53 -21.16
N TYR A 154 -5.54 -32.19 -20.31
CA TYR A 154 -4.13 -32.47 -20.64
C TYR A 154 -3.94 -33.42 -21.82
N MET A 155 -4.85 -34.39 -21.99
CA MET A 155 -4.79 -35.36 -23.09
C MET A 155 -5.29 -34.80 -24.43
N GLY A 156 -5.90 -33.60 -24.46
CA GLY A 156 -6.45 -33.06 -25.70
C GLY A 156 -7.78 -33.70 -26.13
N ASN A 157 -8.49 -34.37 -25.21
CA ASN A 157 -9.64 -35.22 -25.52
C ASN A 157 -10.99 -34.56 -25.23
N ILE A 158 -11.05 -33.25 -24.95
CA ILE A 158 -12.29 -32.52 -24.66
C ILE A 158 -12.32 -31.19 -25.42
N LEU A 159 -13.24 -31.01 -26.36
CA LEU A 159 -13.21 -29.85 -27.27
C LEU A 159 -13.43 -28.50 -26.57
N PHE A 160 -14.37 -28.44 -25.61
CA PHE A 160 -14.66 -27.27 -24.79
C PHE A 160 -14.89 -27.72 -23.36
N SER A 161 -14.25 -27.07 -22.39
CA SER A 161 -14.46 -27.33 -20.96
C SER A 161 -14.71 -26.02 -20.23
N ASN A 162 -15.74 -26.02 -19.38
CA ASN A 162 -15.91 -24.97 -18.38
C ASN A 162 -15.14 -25.40 -17.13
N TYR A 163 -14.08 -24.68 -16.79
CA TYR A 163 -13.20 -25.04 -15.69
C TYR A 163 -12.47 -23.80 -15.14
N TRP A 164 -11.89 -23.91 -13.95
CA TRP A 164 -11.17 -22.82 -13.30
C TRP A 164 -9.92 -22.41 -14.08
N ASP A 165 -9.63 -21.11 -14.15
CA ASP A 165 -8.53 -20.45 -14.87
C ASP A 165 -7.14 -20.64 -14.20
N GLY A 166 -7.01 -21.64 -13.33
CA GLY A 166 -5.82 -21.87 -12.49
C GLY A 166 -4.86 -22.95 -12.97
N ILE A 167 -5.13 -23.61 -14.11
CA ILE A 167 -4.35 -24.76 -14.57
C ILE A 167 -3.77 -24.51 -15.98
N PRO A 168 -2.44 -24.57 -16.16
CA PRO A 168 -1.84 -24.38 -17.47
C PRO A 168 -2.04 -25.59 -18.37
N VAL A 169 -2.93 -25.48 -19.36
CA VAL A 169 -3.20 -26.55 -20.35
C VAL A 169 -2.76 -26.11 -21.74
N SER A 170 -1.60 -26.59 -22.20
CA SER A 170 -0.93 -26.10 -23.42
C SER A 170 -1.70 -26.30 -24.73
N LEU A 171 -2.65 -27.22 -24.78
CA LEU A 171 -3.44 -27.54 -25.97
C LEU A 171 -4.69 -26.64 -26.13
N TYR A 172 -5.04 -25.86 -25.10
CA TYR A 172 -6.28 -25.10 -25.07
C TYR A 172 -6.03 -23.61 -24.93
N LYS A 173 -6.88 -22.82 -25.56
CA LYS A 173 -6.92 -21.38 -25.39
C LYS A 173 -8.08 -21.04 -24.46
N GLU A 174 -7.77 -20.39 -23.36
CA GLU A 174 -8.78 -19.80 -22.49
C GLU A 174 -9.54 -18.70 -23.24
N SER A 175 -10.87 -18.77 -23.16
CA SER A 175 -11.76 -17.77 -23.76
C SER A 175 -12.92 -17.49 -22.82
N ILE A 176 -13.38 -16.25 -22.82
CA ILE A 176 -14.57 -15.83 -22.08
C ILE A 176 -15.79 -16.60 -22.64
N LEU A 177 -16.73 -16.94 -21.77
CA LEU A 177 -18.00 -17.53 -22.18
C LEU A 177 -18.72 -16.64 -23.22
N PRO A 178 -19.50 -17.22 -24.16
CA PRO A 178 -20.18 -16.45 -25.19
C PRO A 178 -21.07 -15.34 -24.61
N VAL A 179 -20.70 -14.09 -24.90
CA VAL A 179 -21.34 -12.88 -24.38
C VAL A 179 -22.86 -12.86 -24.64
N ASN A 180 -23.31 -13.31 -25.81
CA ASN A 180 -24.73 -13.35 -26.17
C ASN A 180 -25.57 -14.24 -25.25
N ALA A 181 -25.07 -15.40 -24.85
CA ALA A 181 -25.79 -16.28 -23.93
C ALA A 181 -25.89 -15.65 -22.53
N SER A 182 -24.82 -14.98 -22.08
CA SER A 182 -24.81 -14.27 -20.79
C SER A 182 -25.78 -13.09 -20.77
N ILE A 183 -25.92 -12.36 -21.88
CA ILE A 183 -26.87 -11.24 -22.00
C ILE A 183 -28.32 -11.71 -21.88
N GLU A 184 -28.68 -12.82 -22.52
CA GLU A 184 -30.06 -13.33 -22.43
C GLU A 184 -30.42 -13.77 -21.01
N ILE A 185 -29.46 -14.34 -20.28
CA ILE A 185 -29.62 -14.64 -18.85
C ILE A 185 -29.82 -13.35 -18.04
N LEU A 186 -29.03 -12.31 -18.29
CA LEU A 186 -29.18 -11.02 -17.60
C LEU A 186 -30.56 -10.40 -17.87
N LYS A 187 -30.97 -10.35 -19.15
CA LYS A 187 -32.30 -9.87 -19.56
C LYS A 187 -33.43 -10.61 -18.88
N PHE A 188 -33.29 -11.92 -18.73
CA PHE A 188 -34.26 -12.71 -18.00
C PHE A 188 -34.38 -12.24 -16.53
N PHE A 189 -33.26 -12.19 -15.81
CA PHE A 189 -33.28 -11.85 -14.38
C PHE A 189 -33.78 -10.42 -14.10
N THR A 190 -33.60 -9.49 -15.04
CA THR A 190 -34.08 -8.11 -14.90
C THR A 190 -35.31 -7.80 -15.74
N SER A 191 -36.00 -8.81 -16.27
CA SER A 191 -37.32 -8.64 -16.85
C SER A 191 -38.32 -8.20 -15.77
N GLU A 192 -39.32 -7.39 -16.14
CA GLU A 192 -40.30 -6.89 -15.17
C GLU A 192 -41.06 -8.03 -14.47
N GLU A 193 -41.42 -9.09 -15.20
CA GLU A 193 -42.11 -10.24 -14.62
C GLU A 193 -41.25 -10.94 -13.57
N GLU A 194 -39.97 -11.16 -13.86
CA GLU A 194 -39.09 -11.85 -12.93
C GLU A 194 -38.74 -10.97 -11.72
N GLN A 195 -38.49 -9.68 -11.94
CA GLN A 195 -38.26 -8.73 -10.85
C GLN A 195 -39.46 -8.60 -9.91
N LYS A 196 -40.70 -8.63 -10.43
CA LYS A 196 -41.90 -8.67 -9.58
C LYS A 196 -41.94 -9.94 -8.72
N LYS A 197 -41.55 -11.10 -9.26
CA LYS A 197 -41.49 -12.36 -8.49
C LYS A 197 -40.38 -12.31 -7.44
N LEU A 198 -39.16 -11.92 -7.82
CA LEU A 198 -38.00 -11.83 -6.93
C LEU A 198 -38.28 -10.86 -5.77
N ALA A 199 -38.83 -9.69 -6.06
CA ALA A 199 -39.18 -8.69 -5.04
C ALA A 199 -40.23 -9.20 -4.05
N ARG A 200 -41.21 -9.99 -4.50
CA ARG A 200 -42.25 -10.57 -3.64
C ARG A 200 -41.75 -11.76 -2.80
N ILE A 201 -40.98 -12.66 -3.41
CA ILE A 201 -40.53 -13.90 -2.76
C ILE A 201 -39.42 -13.60 -1.75
N PHE A 202 -38.45 -12.77 -2.14
CA PHE A 202 -37.27 -12.49 -1.33
C PHE A 202 -37.38 -11.21 -0.52
N TRP A 203 -38.48 -10.48 -0.64
CA TRP A 203 -38.72 -9.21 0.06
C TRP A 203 -37.61 -8.18 -0.21
N VAL A 204 -37.01 -8.24 -1.40
CA VAL A 204 -35.97 -7.34 -1.87
C VAL A 204 -36.55 -6.20 -2.68
N LYS A 205 -35.78 -5.10 -2.83
CA LYS A 205 -36.17 -4.01 -3.72
C LYS A 205 -35.53 -4.25 -5.08
N SER A 206 -36.34 -4.34 -6.13
CA SER A 206 -35.87 -4.40 -7.52
C SER A 206 -35.06 -3.15 -7.85
N SER A 207 -34.02 -3.33 -8.65
CA SER A 207 -33.30 -2.25 -9.30
C SER A 207 -34.04 -1.69 -10.52
N VAL A 208 -34.92 -2.48 -11.14
CA VAL A 208 -35.77 -2.09 -12.26
C VAL A 208 -36.96 -1.33 -11.72
N THR A 209 -37.14 -0.08 -12.13
CA THR A 209 -38.08 0.86 -11.52
C THR A 209 -39.50 0.75 -12.07
N ASN A 210 -39.63 0.34 -13.33
CA ASN A 210 -40.92 0.25 -14.01
C ASN A 210 -41.93 -0.65 -13.27
N ILE A 211 -41.45 -1.69 -12.59
CA ILE A 211 -42.33 -2.61 -11.85
C ILE A 211 -43.13 -1.90 -10.74
N TYR A 212 -42.63 -0.77 -10.23
CA TYR A 212 -43.30 0.01 -9.17
C TYR A 212 -44.41 0.90 -9.70
N ASN A 213 -44.64 0.95 -11.01
CA ASN A 213 -45.79 1.63 -11.62
C ASN A 213 -47.01 0.70 -11.75
N ASP A 214 -46.82 -0.60 -11.54
CA ASP A 214 -47.90 -1.59 -11.57
C ASP A 214 -48.70 -1.55 -10.26
N GLN A 215 -49.96 -1.12 -10.35
CA GLN A 215 -50.86 -1.01 -9.20
C GLN A 215 -51.14 -2.34 -8.51
N GLU A 216 -51.13 -3.47 -9.23
CA GLU A 216 -51.36 -4.79 -8.64
C GLU A 216 -50.15 -5.24 -7.83
N PHE A 217 -48.94 -5.00 -8.36
CA PHE A 217 -47.71 -5.26 -7.63
C PHE A 217 -47.60 -4.40 -6.36
N CYS A 218 -48.00 -3.13 -6.44
CA CYS A 218 -47.97 -2.20 -5.31
C CYS A 218 -48.97 -2.51 -4.18
N LYS A 219 -49.88 -3.48 -4.36
CA LYS A 219 -50.70 -4.00 -3.24
C LYS A 219 -49.88 -4.82 -2.24
N TYR A 220 -48.73 -5.37 -2.67
CA TYR A 220 -47.89 -6.25 -1.86
C TYR A 220 -46.60 -5.58 -1.38
N VAL A 221 -46.17 -4.52 -2.07
CA VAL A 221 -44.92 -3.81 -1.80
C VAL A 221 -45.23 -2.33 -1.70
N ASP A 222 -44.67 -1.67 -0.69
CA ASP A 222 -44.72 -0.22 -0.57
C ASP A 222 -43.91 0.44 -1.70
N CYS A 223 -44.57 0.68 -2.83
CA CYS A 223 -43.97 1.28 -4.01
C CYS A 223 -43.64 2.75 -3.80
N ASP A 224 -44.44 3.48 -3.03
CA ASP A 224 -44.21 4.90 -2.77
C ASP A 224 -42.93 5.08 -1.95
N PHE A 225 -42.70 4.23 -0.96
CA PHE A 225 -41.43 4.19 -0.25
C PHE A 225 -40.24 3.94 -1.19
N VAL A 226 -40.33 2.95 -2.08
CA VAL A 226 -39.22 2.60 -2.98
C VAL A 226 -38.97 3.65 -4.06
N LYS A 227 -40.01 4.35 -4.53
CA LYS A 227 -39.86 5.46 -5.48
C LYS A 227 -39.17 6.67 -4.87
N ASN A 228 -39.37 6.89 -3.56
CA ASN A 228 -38.85 8.04 -2.84
C ASN A 228 -37.51 7.76 -2.13
N ILE A 229 -37.05 6.50 -2.08
CA ILE A 229 -35.79 6.19 -1.42
C ILE A 229 -34.60 6.67 -2.26
N GLN A 230 -33.62 7.28 -1.59
CA GLN A 230 -32.37 7.68 -2.19
C GLN A 230 -31.20 7.07 -1.42
N GLY A 231 -30.46 6.19 -2.10
CA GLY A 231 -29.25 5.58 -1.57
C GLY A 231 -28.06 6.55 -1.58
N ILE A 232 -27.19 6.40 -0.58
CA ILE A 232 -25.81 6.88 -0.67
C ILE A 232 -24.93 5.68 -0.97
N ASN A 233 -24.27 5.74 -2.13
CA ASN A 233 -23.41 4.66 -2.60
C ASN A 233 -22.10 4.60 -1.83
N ARG A 234 -21.58 3.38 -1.66
CA ARG A 234 -20.23 3.16 -1.14
C ARG A 234 -19.22 3.67 -2.18
N PRO A 235 -18.20 4.45 -1.80
CA PRO A 235 -17.20 5.00 -2.72
C PRO A 235 -16.17 3.95 -3.17
N SER A 236 -16.63 2.75 -3.55
CA SER A 236 -15.79 1.58 -3.78
C SER A 236 -14.84 1.73 -4.97
N SER A 237 -15.26 2.42 -6.02
CA SER A 237 -14.43 2.74 -7.19
C SER A 237 -13.25 3.66 -6.88
N ASN A 238 -13.26 4.35 -5.73
CA ASN A 238 -12.22 5.31 -5.37
C ASN A 238 -11.03 4.65 -4.64
N PHE A 239 -11.11 3.35 -4.35
CA PHE A 239 -10.14 2.64 -3.54
C PHE A 239 -9.75 1.32 -4.17
N ASP A 240 -8.44 1.06 -4.28
CA ASP A 240 -7.90 -0.21 -4.76
C ASP A 240 -8.35 -1.41 -3.91
N ASN A 241 -8.54 -1.18 -2.60
CA ASN A 241 -9.10 -2.18 -1.69
C ASN A 241 -10.09 -1.53 -0.72
N TYR A 242 -11.34 -1.41 -1.17
CA TYR A 242 -12.42 -0.83 -0.38
C TYR A 242 -12.72 -1.63 0.89
N GLU A 243 -12.58 -2.96 0.88
CA GLU A 243 -12.84 -3.79 2.05
C GLU A 243 -11.89 -3.47 3.21
N LEU A 244 -10.58 -3.38 2.93
CA LEU A 244 -9.59 -2.97 3.92
C LEU A 244 -9.83 -1.55 4.42
N TYR A 245 -10.21 -0.63 3.51
CA TYR A 245 -10.61 0.72 3.89
C TYR A 245 -11.81 0.70 4.85
N ALA A 246 -12.87 -0.04 4.52
CA ALA A 246 -14.07 -0.13 5.32
C ALA A 246 -13.80 -0.74 6.71
N ILE A 247 -13.00 -1.82 6.78
CA ILE A 247 -12.59 -2.44 8.05
C ILE A 247 -11.85 -1.43 8.94
N LYS A 248 -10.92 -0.66 8.38
CA LYS A 248 -10.20 0.40 9.13
C LYS A 248 -11.15 1.48 9.62
N VAL A 249 -12.04 1.96 8.75
CA VAL A 249 -13.05 2.97 9.11
C VAL A 249 -13.95 2.47 10.24
N ILE A 250 -14.46 1.24 10.14
CA ILE A 250 -15.30 0.62 11.19
C ILE A 250 -14.52 0.51 12.51
N SER A 251 -13.25 0.10 12.47
CA SER A 251 -12.40 0.03 13.66
C SER A 251 -12.22 1.41 14.32
N ILE A 252 -11.98 2.45 13.53
CA ILE A 252 -11.82 3.83 14.01
C ILE A 252 -13.13 4.37 14.60
N PHE A 253 -14.25 4.15 13.91
CA PHE A 253 -15.58 4.53 14.42
C PHE A 253 -15.93 3.77 15.71
N SER A 254 -15.57 2.49 15.81
CA SER A 254 -15.77 1.71 17.04
C SER A 254 -14.98 2.31 18.21
N LYS A 255 -13.73 2.77 17.99
CA LYS A 255 -12.94 3.46 19.02
C LYS A 255 -13.54 4.80 19.42
N PHE A 256 -14.25 5.47 18.52
CA PHE A 256 -14.97 6.71 18.81
C PHE A 256 -16.25 6.45 19.62
N LEU A 257 -17.05 5.46 19.21
CA LEU A 257 -18.34 5.16 19.85
C LEU A 257 -18.19 4.55 21.25
N PHE A 258 -17.15 3.74 21.46
CA PHE A 258 -16.97 2.98 22.72
C PHE A 258 -15.71 3.38 23.51
N GLY A 259 -14.98 4.40 23.05
CA GLY A 259 -13.76 4.89 23.69
C GLY A 259 -13.77 6.41 23.87
N ASN A 260 -12.65 6.97 24.33
CA ASN A 260 -12.54 8.39 24.70
C ASN A 260 -12.03 9.30 23.56
N LYS A 261 -12.26 8.92 22.29
CA LYS A 261 -11.70 9.64 21.14
C LYS A 261 -12.58 10.83 20.75
N SER A 262 -11.99 11.98 20.41
CA SER A 262 -12.75 13.13 19.92
C SER A 262 -13.24 12.91 18.48
N ALA A 263 -14.34 13.55 18.11
CA ALA A 263 -14.84 13.50 16.73
C ALA A 263 -13.82 14.09 15.73
N LYS A 264 -13.14 15.18 16.11
CA LYS A 264 -12.12 15.83 15.29
C LYS A 264 -10.95 14.89 15.00
N ASP A 265 -10.43 14.21 16.02
CA ASP A 265 -9.32 13.27 15.86
C ASP A 265 -9.75 12.03 15.08
N THR A 266 -10.97 11.55 15.30
CA THR A 266 -11.56 10.42 14.58
C THR A 266 -11.68 10.70 13.08
N LEU A 267 -12.27 11.84 12.70
CA LEU A 267 -12.41 12.25 11.31
C LEU A 267 -11.05 12.53 10.66
N THR A 268 -10.11 13.10 11.40
CA THR A 268 -8.73 13.30 10.93
C THR A 268 -8.05 11.96 10.64
N GLU A 269 -8.26 10.95 11.48
CA GLU A 269 -7.70 9.61 11.26
C GLU A 269 -8.33 8.92 10.04
N ILE A 270 -9.65 9.02 9.87
CA ILE A 270 -10.37 8.49 8.69
C ILE A 270 -9.85 9.14 7.41
N ASP A 271 -9.69 10.46 7.43
CA ASP A 271 -9.15 11.24 6.32
C ASP A 271 -7.70 10.81 5.98
N ASN A 272 -6.87 10.53 7.00
CA ASN A 272 -5.50 10.03 6.83
C ASN A 272 -5.41 8.62 6.22
N ILE A 273 -6.44 7.78 6.31
CA ILE A 273 -6.44 6.43 5.68
C ILE A 273 -6.23 6.54 4.17
N THR A 274 -6.75 7.59 3.55
CA THR A 274 -6.78 7.76 2.08
C THR A 274 -5.68 8.69 1.57
N LYS A 275 -5.11 9.47 2.47
CA LYS A 275 -4.28 10.61 2.15
C LYS A 275 -2.83 10.20 2.00
N ILE A 276 -2.31 10.35 0.78
CA ILE A 276 -0.88 10.25 0.55
C ILE A 276 -0.22 11.51 1.07
N HIS A 277 0.77 11.24 1.87
CA HIS A 277 1.27 12.14 2.85
C HIS A 277 2.73 12.44 2.41
N ILE A 278 3.12 13.73 2.37
CA ILE A 278 4.39 14.26 1.84
C ILE A 278 5.16 15.13 2.85
N PHE A 279 6.47 14.89 3.04
CA PHE A 279 7.32 15.74 3.88
C PHE A 279 7.39 17.16 3.30
N SER A 280 7.00 18.17 4.07
CA SER A 280 7.04 19.57 3.63
C SER A 280 7.49 20.46 4.77
N TYR A 281 8.54 21.24 4.51
CA TYR A 281 9.09 22.22 5.45
C TYR A 281 8.12 23.39 5.72
N LYS A 282 7.05 23.55 4.92
CA LYS A 282 6.09 24.66 5.04
C LYS A 282 5.00 24.41 6.09
N TYR A 283 4.69 23.15 6.39
CA TYR A 283 3.47 22.79 7.12
C TYR A 283 3.70 22.16 8.49
N PHE A 284 4.90 21.62 8.77
CA PHE A 284 5.19 20.94 10.03
C PHE A 284 6.49 21.45 10.67
N SER A 285 6.44 21.70 11.98
CA SER A 285 7.58 22.12 12.81
C SER A 285 8.75 21.13 12.72
N GLU A 286 8.46 19.83 12.76
CA GLU A 286 9.50 18.78 12.76
C GLU A 286 10.18 18.60 11.40
N SER A 287 9.42 18.71 10.30
CA SER A 287 9.99 18.72 8.94
C SER A 287 10.86 19.95 8.70
N LEU A 288 10.47 21.10 9.27
CA LEU A 288 11.28 22.31 9.26
C LEU A 288 12.58 22.13 10.07
N ILE A 289 12.50 21.52 11.26
CA ILE A 289 13.69 21.18 12.08
C ILE A 289 14.66 20.30 11.28
N MET A 290 14.17 19.22 10.66
CA MET A 290 15.01 18.33 9.85
C MET A 290 15.65 19.06 8.66
N PHE A 291 14.91 19.96 8.01
CA PHE A 291 15.44 20.78 6.92
C PHE A 291 16.54 21.73 7.39
N ILE A 292 16.35 22.39 8.54
CA ILE A 292 17.34 23.27 9.16
C ILE A 292 18.60 22.48 9.55
N LEU A 293 18.45 21.33 10.19
CA LEU A 293 19.58 20.46 10.55
C LEU A 293 20.39 20.05 9.32
N LEU A 294 19.72 19.76 8.22
CA LEU A 294 20.37 19.39 6.96
C LEU A 294 21.14 20.58 6.34
N LEU A 295 20.59 21.81 6.42
CA LEU A 295 21.28 23.04 6.00
C LEU A 295 22.50 23.35 6.88
N ILE A 296 22.38 23.14 8.19
CA ILE A 296 23.49 23.31 9.14
C ILE A 296 24.61 22.33 8.80
N ALA A 297 24.30 21.04 8.60
CA ALA A 297 25.28 20.03 8.21
C ALA A 297 26.00 20.40 6.89
N PHE A 298 25.24 20.83 5.88
CA PHE A 298 25.80 21.30 4.61
C PHE A 298 26.76 22.50 4.81
N SER A 299 26.36 23.46 5.65
CA SER A 299 27.16 24.65 5.97
C SER A 299 28.46 24.29 6.71
N ILE A 300 28.39 23.37 7.68
CA ILE A 300 29.56 22.87 8.41
C ILE A 300 30.57 22.22 7.46
N ILE A 301 30.11 21.40 6.51
CA ILE A 301 31.01 20.77 5.52
C ILE A 301 31.71 21.83 4.66
N ILE A 302 30.99 22.85 4.19
CA ILE A 302 31.59 23.94 3.40
C ILE A 302 32.59 24.74 4.23
N LEU A 303 32.22 25.12 5.46
CA LEU A 303 33.12 25.84 6.38
C LEU A 303 34.39 25.02 6.69
N SER A 304 34.26 23.70 6.85
CA SER A 304 35.40 22.80 7.06
C SER A 304 36.38 22.82 5.88
N ALA A 305 35.88 23.03 4.65
CA ALA A 305 36.71 23.12 3.47
C ALA A 305 37.58 24.40 3.45
N LEU A 306 37.08 25.50 4.05
CA LEU A 306 37.84 26.75 4.14
C LEU A 306 39.11 26.61 4.99
N VAL A 307 39.08 25.73 6.01
CA VAL A 307 40.23 25.45 6.90
C VAL A 307 41.44 24.92 6.11
N ILE A 308 41.20 24.23 4.99
CA ILE A 308 42.26 23.65 4.13
C ILE A 308 43.16 24.74 3.51
N PHE A 309 42.62 25.93 3.29
CA PHE A 309 43.34 27.03 2.65
C PHE A 309 44.13 27.91 3.63
N ILE A 310 43.94 27.72 4.94
CA ILE A 310 44.63 28.50 5.97
C ILE A 310 46.07 27.98 6.15
N PRO A 311 47.11 28.81 5.90
CA PRO A 311 48.51 28.37 5.95
C PRO A 311 48.94 27.77 7.29
N LYS A 312 48.36 28.25 8.40
CA LYS A 312 48.64 27.80 9.77
C LYS A 312 48.39 26.31 10.00
N TYR A 313 47.42 25.71 9.31
CA TYR A 313 47.02 24.32 9.51
C TYR A 313 47.70 23.33 8.56
N LYS A 314 48.57 23.82 7.66
CA LYS A 314 49.26 23.00 6.64
C LYS A 314 50.09 21.86 7.23
N SER A 315 50.64 22.02 8.43
CA SER A 315 51.46 21.00 9.11
C SER A 315 50.65 19.79 9.57
N TYR A 316 49.37 19.98 9.94
CA TYR A 316 48.49 18.93 10.46
C TYR A 316 47.83 18.11 9.35
N LEU A 317 47.72 18.65 8.13
CA LEU A 317 47.08 18.00 6.97
C LEU A 317 48.05 17.20 6.08
N ARG A 318 49.15 16.67 6.64
CA ARG A 318 50.19 15.94 5.86
C ARG A 318 49.69 14.64 5.23
N PHE A 319 48.69 13.99 5.82
CA PHE A 319 48.18 12.70 5.36
C PHE A 319 47.39 12.78 4.05
N VAL A 320 46.76 13.94 3.75
CA VAL A 320 45.87 14.10 2.59
C VAL A 320 46.23 15.38 1.84
N SER A 321 46.52 15.27 0.54
CA SER A 321 46.81 16.45 -0.28
C SER A 321 45.57 17.35 -0.44
N LYS A 322 45.79 18.63 -0.73
CA LYS A 322 44.72 19.63 -0.91
C LYS A 322 43.69 19.18 -1.95
N ASP A 323 44.14 18.63 -3.07
CA ASP A 323 43.26 18.19 -4.17
C ASP A 323 42.32 17.05 -3.74
N ILE A 324 42.80 16.13 -2.91
CA ILE A 324 41.98 15.03 -2.38
C ILE A 324 40.99 15.55 -1.35
N MET A 325 41.38 16.49 -0.50
CA MET A 325 40.46 17.08 0.45
C MET A 325 39.31 17.80 -0.27
N VAL A 326 39.57 18.48 -1.39
CA VAL A 326 38.53 19.08 -2.23
C VAL A 326 37.57 18.01 -2.78
N ILE A 327 38.10 16.90 -3.32
CA ILE A 327 37.28 15.79 -3.84
C ILE A 327 36.46 15.14 -2.71
N TYR A 328 37.06 14.95 -1.54
CA TYR A 328 36.40 14.38 -0.35
C TYR A 328 35.27 15.28 0.16
N THR A 329 35.48 16.60 0.21
CA THR A 329 34.44 17.58 0.57
C THR A 329 33.31 17.54 -0.44
N LEU A 330 33.60 17.52 -1.74
CA LEU A 330 32.59 17.42 -2.78
C LEU A 330 31.76 16.13 -2.66
N GLY A 331 32.44 14.99 -2.42
CA GLY A 331 31.77 13.71 -2.17
C GLY A 331 30.88 13.73 -0.92
N SER A 332 31.34 14.35 0.16
CA SER A 332 30.57 14.49 1.40
C SER A 332 29.33 15.37 1.20
N ILE A 333 29.43 16.42 0.38
CA ILE A 333 28.27 17.24 -0.02
C ILE A 333 27.26 16.38 -0.80
N LEU A 334 27.73 15.59 -1.77
CA LEU A 334 26.88 14.68 -2.55
C LEU A 334 26.19 13.62 -1.67
N LEU A 335 26.84 13.13 -0.61
CA LEU A 335 26.21 12.20 0.34
C LEU A 335 25.07 12.83 1.18
N LEU A 336 25.07 14.15 1.37
CA LEU A 336 23.97 14.88 2.04
C LEU A 336 22.82 15.25 1.10
N CYS A 337 23.08 15.44 -0.20
CA CYS A 337 22.08 15.80 -1.21
C CYS A 337 20.80 14.91 -1.20
N PRO A 338 20.89 13.57 -0.99
CA PRO A 338 19.73 12.69 -0.81
C PRO A 338 18.69 13.21 0.19
N GLY A 339 19.11 13.83 1.29
CA GLY A 339 18.21 14.33 2.32
C GLY A 339 17.20 15.34 1.80
N PHE A 340 17.61 16.22 0.88
CA PHE A 340 16.73 17.20 0.24
C PHE A 340 15.67 16.53 -0.66
N THR A 341 15.97 15.37 -1.25
CA THR A 341 15.05 14.67 -2.15
C THR A 341 13.82 14.09 -1.44
N TYR A 342 13.86 13.94 -0.11
CA TYR A 342 12.72 13.48 0.68
C TYR A 342 11.63 14.54 0.83
N PHE A 343 11.94 15.82 0.64
CA PHE A 343 10.97 16.91 0.75
C PHE A 343 10.17 17.09 -0.54
N GLY A 344 8.87 17.33 -0.40
CA GLY A 344 7.91 17.47 -1.49
C GLY A 344 7.54 16.13 -2.15
N LYS A 345 6.66 16.17 -3.17
CA LYS A 345 6.15 14.96 -3.83
C LYS A 345 7.32 14.07 -4.31
N VAL A 346 7.25 12.79 -4.00
CA VAL A 346 8.19 11.78 -4.52
C VAL A 346 7.91 11.60 -6.01
N LYS A 347 8.96 11.69 -6.81
CA LYS A 347 8.94 11.53 -8.27
C LYS A 347 10.08 10.60 -8.66
N GLU A 348 9.95 9.92 -9.79
CA GLU A 348 11.01 9.05 -10.34
C GLU A 348 12.35 9.79 -10.46
N ILE A 349 12.35 11.04 -10.93
CA ILE A 349 13.56 11.87 -11.01
C ILE A 349 14.22 12.09 -9.65
N LYS A 350 13.45 12.22 -8.56
CA LYS A 350 14.00 12.36 -7.20
C LYS A 350 14.61 11.05 -6.70
N CYS A 351 14.01 9.92 -7.04
CA CYS A 351 14.56 8.60 -6.77
C CYS A 351 15.90 8.40 -7.49
N PHE A 352 15.96 8.79 -8.76
CA PHE A 352 17.18 8.77 -9.55
C PHE A 352 18.26 9.69 -8.96
N ILE A 353 17.94 10.97 -8.69
CA ILE A 353 18.89 11.92 -8.09
C ILE A 353 19.41 11.40 -6.75
N ARG A 354 18.55 10.79 -5.92
CA ARG A 354 18.95 10.17 -4.65
C ARG A 354 19.99 9.08 -4.85
N TYR A 355 19.74 8.15 -5.77
CA TYR A 355 20.69 7.07 -6.07
C TYR A 355 22.00 7.61 -6.66
N LEU A 356 21.91 8.52 -7.63
CA LEU A 356 23.05 9.15 -8.29
C LEU A 356 23.97 9.85 -7.29
N THR A 357 23.40 10.69 -6.43
CA THR A 357 24.16 11.48 -5.44
C THR A 357 24.80 10.59 -4.37
N LEU A 358 24.11 9.54 -3.90
CA LEU A 358 24.72 8.53 -3.02
C LEU A 358 25.90 7.83 -3.72
N SER A 359 25.67 7.26 -4.91
CA SER A 359 26.67 6.48 -5.65
C SER A 359 27.95 7.28 -5.95
N LEU A 360 27.79 8.51 -6.47
CA LEU A 360 28.91 9.40 -6.73
C LEU A 360 29.58 9.89 -5.44
N GLY A 361 28.80 10.23 -4.41
CA GLY A 361 29.31 10.65 -3.11
C GLY A 361 30.19 9.58 -2.45
N PHE A 362 29.73 8.33 -2.43
CA PHE A 362 30.52 7.20 -1.93
C PHE A 362 31.83 7.03 -2.73
N THR A 363 31.77 7.11 -4.06
CA THR A 363 32.96 6.98 -4.92
C THR A 363 33.99 8.07 -4.61
N MET A 364 33.56 9.34 -4.51
CA MET A 364 34.44 10.49 -4.26
C MET A 364 35.01 10.53 -2.84
N VAL A 365 34.32 9.95 -1.85
CA VAL A 365 34.82 9.85 -0.47
C VAL A 365 35.81 8.71 -0.32
N PHE A 366 35.42 7.49 -0.73
CA PHE A 366 36.18 6.29 -0.37
C PHE A 366 37.36 6.00 -1.29
N ILE A 367 37.27 6.28 -2.61
CA ILE A 367 38.37 5.97 -3.53
C ILE A 367 39.65 6.79 -3.23
N PRO A 368 39.59 8.10 -2.96
CA PRO A 368 40.80 8.86 -2.65
C PRO A 368 41.44 8.44 -1.32
N ILE A 369 40.63 8.09 -0.32
CA ILE A 369 41.11 7.54 0.96
C ILE A 369 41.81 6.21 0.73
N LEU A 370 41.19 5.30 -0.02
CA LEU A 370 41.77 4.00 -0.37
C LEU A 370 43.11 4.17 -1.09
N CYS A 371 43.20 5.09 -2.06
CA CYS A 371 44.46 5.39 -2.73
C CYS A 371 45.55 5.87 -1.75
N ASN A 372 45.22 6.73 -0.79
CA ASN A 372 46.17 7.17 0.24
C ASN A 372 46.61 6.04 1.17
N LEU A 373 45.70 5.16 1.57
CA LEU A 373 46.02 3.99 2.39
C LEU A 373 46.96 3.04 1.65
N ILE A 374 46.72 2.79 0.36
CA ILE A 374 47.59 1.95 -0.48
C ILE A 374 48.97 2.60 -0.67
N ILE A 375 49.05 3.91 -0.88
CA ILE A 375 50.32 4.63 -1.05
C ILE A 375 51.17 4.61 0.24
N ASN A 376 50.52 4.72 1.40
CA ASN A 376 51.18 4.74 2.71
C ASN A 376 51.34 3.35 3.32
N PHE A 377 51.18 2.29 2.52
CA PHE A 377 51.36 0.92 2.99
C PHE A 377 52.83 0.72 3.45
N PRO A 378 53.08 0.08 4.61
CA PRO A 378 54.43 -0.01 5.19
C PRO A 378 55.46 -0.73 4.32
N GLU A 379 55.02 -1.72 3.54
CA GLU A 379 55.88 -2.47 2.63
C GLU A 379 55.87 -1.87 1.22
N GLN A 380 57.06 -1.69 0.63
CA GLN A 380 57.18 -1.39 -0.79
C GLN A 380 56.63 -2.57 -1.60
N ASN A 381 55.63 -2.28 -2.43
CA ASN A 381 55.02 -3.25 -3.32
C ASN A 381 54.65 -2.57 -4.64
N LYS A 382 54.53 -3.38 -5.70
CA LYS A 382 54.27 -2.89 -7.07
C LYS A 382 52.95 -2.12 -7.18
N ILE A 383 51.95 -2.49 -6.37
CA ILE A 383 50.63 -1.85 -6.35
C ILE A 383 50.74 -0.44 -5.78
N SER A 384 51.43 -0.25 -4.66
CA SER A 384 51.66 1.05 -4.03
C SER A 384 52.43 1.99 -4.96
N GLU A 385 53.45 1.50 -5.68
CA GLU A 385 54.15 2.31 -6.70
C GLU A 385 53.26 2.68 -7.89
N PHE A 386 52.47 1.72 -8.38
CA PHE A 386 51.52 1.94 -9.47
C PHE A 386 50.48 3.01 -9.11
N VAL A 387 49.84 2.87 -7.94
CA VAL A 387 48.85 3.81 -7.42
C VAL A 387 49.49 5.16 -7.15
N LYS A 388 50.68 5.21 -6.57
CA LYS A 388 51.41 6.48 -6.32
C LYS A 388 51.65 7.26 -7.62
N LYS A 389 52.02 6.58 -8.71
CA LYS A 389 52.28 7.22 -10.02
C LYS A 389 51.01 7.61 -10.78
N ARG A 390 49.90 6.90 -10.59
CA ARG A 390 48.67 7.04 -11.39
C ARG A 390 47.43 7.47 -10.60
N LYS A 391 47.60 7.89 -9.35
CA LYS A 391 46.55 8.23 -8.38
C LYS A 391 45.37 9.01 -8.96
N PHE A 392 45.64 10.15 -9.61
CA PHE A 392 44.60 11.00 -10.18
C PHE A 392 43.84 10.32 -11.32
N TYR A 393 44.54 9.57 -12.18
CA TYR A 393 43.91 8.80 -13.26
C TYR A 393 43.02 7.68 -12.70
N ILE A 394 43.43 7.03 -11.61
CA ILE A 394 42.61 6.00 -10.95
C ILE A 394 41.32 6.61 -10.42
N ILE A 395 41.41 7.74 -9.67
CA ILE A 395 40.24 8.44 -9.13
C ILE A 395 39.30 8.91 -10.25
N LEU A 396 39.85 9.49 -11.33
CA LEU A 396 39.05 9.96 -12.47
C LEU A 396 38.37 8.79 -13.19
N PHE A 397 39.11 7.69 -13.42
CA PHE A 397 38.59 6.50 -14.09
C PHE A 397 37.47 5.84 -13.27
N THR A 398 37.65 5.65 -11.97
CA THR A 398 36.60 5.06 -11.11
C THR A 398 35.36 5.95 -11.03
N THR A 399 35.55 7.28 -11.00
CA THR A 399 34.44 8.23 -11.03
C THR A 399 33.70 8.17 -12.36
N PHE A 400 34.42 8.11 -13.48
CA PHE A 400 33.85 7.96 -14.82
C PHE A 400 33.05 6.66 -14.97
N VAL A 401 33.61 5.54 -14.53
CA VAL A 401 32.93 4.24 -14.52
C VAL A 401 31.66 4.31 -13.66
N SER A 402 31.72 4.95 -12.49
CA SER A 402 30.55 5.18 -11.64
C SER A 402 29.47 6.00 -12.35
N VAL A 403 29.83 7.11 -13.04
CA VAL A 403 28.89 7.91 -13.82
C VAL A 403 28.23 7.07 -14.93
N LEU A 404 29.01 6.32 -15.71
CA LEU A 404 28.50 5.47 -16.79
C LEU A 404 27.47 4.46 -16.26
N PHE A 405 27.79 3.82 -15.14
CA PHE A 405 26.90 2.90 -14.46
C PHE A 405 25.62 3.57 -13.94
N ASN A 406 25.72 4.78 -13.40
CA ASN A 406 24.55 5.55 -12.99
C ASN A 406 23.69 5.98 -14.21
N CYS A 407 24.27 6.24 -15.37
CA CYS A 407 23.51 6.55 -16.59
C CYS A 407 22.60 5.40 -17.04
N LEU A 408 22.96 4.14 -16.74
CA LEU A 408 22.07 2.99 -17.00
C LEU A 408 20.75 3.10 -16.21
N TYR A 409 20.75 3.80 -15.07
CA TYR A 409 19.57 4.06 -14.25
C TYR A 409 18.69 5.22 -14.78
N LEU A 410 19.04 5.86 -15.91
CA LEU A 410 18.16 6.84 -16.55
C LEU A 410 17.04 6.19 -17.38
N ILE A 411 17.21 4.92 -17.78
CA ILE A 411 16.33 4.21 -18.72
C ILE A 411 15.26 3.36 -17.96
N PHE A 412 14.74 3.86 -16.83
CA PHE A 412 13.65 3.25 -16.00
C PHE A 412 13.99 2.13 -14.98
N PRO A 413 14.60 2.47 -13.83
CA PRO A 413 14.84 1.51 -12.76
C PRO A 413 14.01 1.75 -11.49
N PHE A 414 13.23 2.84 -11.38
CA PHE A 414 12.50 3.18 -10.16
C PHE A 414 11.00 3.32 -10.41
N GLU A 415 10.22 2.64 -9.58
CA GLU A 415 8.77 2.75 -9.49
C GLU A 415 8.40 3.44 -8.16
N ILE A 416 7.32 4.22 -8.16
CA ILE A 416 6.78 4.81 -6.94
C ILE A 416 5.81 3.81 -6.32
N LYS A 417 6.07 3.43 -5.06
CA LYS A 417 5.16 2.57 -4.29
C LYS A 417 4.55 3.34 -3.14
N THR A 418 3.24 3.26 -2.97
CA THR A 418 2.56 3.74 -1.77
C THR A 418 2.67 2.69 -0.65
N MET A 419 3.07 3.12 0.52
CA MET A 419 3.20 2.29 1.72
C MET A 419 2.03 2.60 2.65
N ASP A 420 1.18 1.61 2.88
CA ASP A 420 0.10 1.69 3.85
C ASP A 420 0.63 1.34 5.23
N VAL A 421 0.49 2.26 6.18
CA VAL A 421 0.97 2.08 7.56
C VAL A 421 -0.23 1.92 8.48
N GLU A 422 -0.31 0.80 9.20
CA GLU A 422 -1.48 0.43 10.02
C GLU A 422 -1.81 1.46 11.10
N ASP A 423 -0.79 1.97 11.81
CA ASP A 423 -0.89 3.03 12.84
C ASP A 423 -0.22 4.34 12.40
N GLY A 424 -0.14 4.58 11.09
CA GLY A 424 0.64 5.68 10.54
C GLY A 424 0.00 6.35 9.34
N ARG A 425 0.79 7.21 8.69
CA ARG A 425 0.38 7.98 7.53
C ARG A 425 0.92 7.34 6.27
N ASN A 426 0.09 7.17 5.25
CA ASN A 426 0.50 6.52 4.01
C ASN A 426 1.46 7.40 3.20
N TYR A 427 2.59 6.87 2.75
CA TYR A 427 3.59 7.67 2.05
C TYR A 427 4.12 6.97 0.81
N ASN A 428 4.62 7.78 -0.13
CA ASN A 428 5.25 7.27 -1.34
C ASN A 428 6.74 7.02 -1.08
N THR A 429 7.24 5.89 -1.55
CA THR A 429 8.67 5.53 -1.51
C THR A 429 9.16 5.08 -2.88
N CYS A 430 10.47 5.11 -3.07
CA CYS A 430 11.13 4.64 -4.28
C CYS A 430 11.39 3.13 -4.16
N LYS A 431 10.94 2.35 -5.14
CA LYS A 431 11.25 0.92 -5.27
C LYS A 431 11.98 0.68 -6.57
N TYR A 432 12.93 -0.27 -6.59
CA TYR A 432 13.51 -0.71 -7.86
C TYR A 432 12.48 -1.46 -8.69
N SER A 433 12.42 -1.16 -10.00
CA SER A 433 11.74 -1.98 -10.99
C SER A 433 12.47 -3.33 -11.13
N LYS A 434 11.83 -4.31 -11.76
CA LYS A 434 12.46 -5.62 -12.04
C LYS A 434 13.80 -5.46 -12.80
N ILE A 435 13.84 -4.53 -13.75
CA ILE A 435 15.05 -4.21 -14.53
C ILE A 435 16.09 -3.53 -13.64
N GLY A 436 15.68 -2.58 -12.79
CA GLY A 436 16.57 -1.94 -11.83
C GLY A 436 17.27 -2.92 -10.89
N ILE A 437 16.55 -3.96 -10.43
CA ILE A 437 17.14 -5.04 -9.62
C ILE A 437 18.23 -5.79 -10.41
N ILE A 438 17.97 -6.16 -11.67
CA ILE A 438 18.95 -6.84 -12.52
C ILE A 438 20.21 -5.96 -12.70
N ILE A 439 20.05 -4.67 -12.98
CA ILE A 439 21.17 -3.72 -13.12
C ILE A 439 22.00 -3.66 -11.82
N SER A 440 21.34 -3.60 -10.66
CA SER A 440 22.02 -3.58 -9.36
C SER A 440 22.81 -4.86 -9.07
N ILE A 441 22.28 -6.02 -9.46
CA ILE A 441 22.97 -7.31 -9.34
C ILE A 441 24.21 -7.33 -10.24
N ILE A 442 24.08 -6.88 -11.49
CA ILE A 442 25.20 -6.80 -12.45
C ILE A 442 26.31 -5.88 -11.92
N GLN A 443 25.96 -4.74 -11.33
CA GLN A 443 26.91 -3.85 -10.68
C GLN A 443 27.61 -4.52 -9.49
N GLY A 444 26.87 -5.20 -8.63
CA GLY A 444 27.43 -5.95 -7.50
C GLY A 444 28.43 -7.01 -7.96
N ILE A 445 28.09 -7.76 -9.00
CA ILE A 445 28.97 -8.77 -9.61
C ILE A 445 30.22 -8.11 -10.21
N TYR A 446 30.08 -6.99 -10.93
CA TYR A 446 31.24 -6.27 -11.47
C TYR A 446 32.20 -5.81 -10.37
N ILE A 447 31.68 -5.27 -9.25
CA ILE A 447 32.49 -4.85 -8.10
C ILE A 447 33.20 -6.06 -7.48
N VAL A 448 32.50 -7.17 -7.27
CA VAL A 448 33.06 -8.40 -6.70
C VAL A 448 34.09 -9.06 -7.64
N LEU A 449 33.87 -9.04 -8.96
CA LEU A 449 34.83 -9.55 -9.94
C LEU A 449 36.08 -8.68 -10.04
N PHE A 450 35.93 -7.35 -9.93
CA PHE A 450 37.05 -6.42 -9.83
C PHE A 450 37.87 -6.66 -8.56
N GLN A 451 37.21 -6.92 -7.42
CA GLN A 451 37.86 -7.28 -6.16
C GLN A 451 38.53 -8.67 -6.22
N ASN A 452 37.84 -9.69 -6.75
CA ASN A 452 38.36 -11.06 -6.85
C ASN A 452 39.59 -11.17 -7.78
N LYS A 453 39.70 -10.33 -8.81
CA LYS A 453 40.89 -10.30 -9.69
C LYS A 453 42.15 -9.83 -8.94
N ASN A 454 42.01 -9.11 -7.84
CA ASN A 454 43.11 -8.63 -6.97
C ASN A 454 43.33 -9.51 -5.72
N LYS A 455 42.47 -10.51 -5.48
CA LYS A 455 42.45 -11.32 -4.25
C LYS A 455 43.71 -12.15 -4.01
N GLY A 456 44.35 -12.63 -5.08
CA GLY A 456 45.62 -13.37 -4.99
C GLY A 456 46.81 -12.51 -4.51
N GLU A 457 46.76 -11.19 -4.72
CA GLU A 457 47.75 -10.26 -4.16
C GLU A 457 47.35 -9.78 -2.76
N GLU A 458 46.05 -9.60 -2.49
CA GLU A 458 45.52 -9.27 -1.15
C GLU A 458 45.76 -10.38 -0.11
N GLU A 459 45.54 -11.66 -0.43
CA GLU A 459 45.76 -12.76 0.52
C GLU A 459 47.25 -12.90 0.89
N LYS A 460 48.16 -12.64 -0.06
CA LYS A 460 49.61 -12.53 0.21
C LYS A 460 49.94 -11.32 1.09
N LEU A 461 49.22 -10.20 0.93
CA LEU A 461 49.40 -8.98 1.71
C LEU A 461 48.88 -9.14 3.15
N ILE A 462 47.70 -9.74 3.33
CA ILE A 462 47.08 -10.04 4.63
C ILE A 462 47.94 -11.06 5.40
N GLY A 463 48.46 -12.09 4.73
CA GLY A 463 49.38 -13.05 5.34
C GLY A 463 50.70 -12.42 5.84
N LYS A 464 51.17 -11.36 5.18
CA LYS A 464 52.33 -10.58 5.65
C LYS A 464 51.99 -9.64 6.81
N LEU A 465 50.80 -9.02 6.79
CA LEU A 465 50.31 -8.17 7.88
C LEU A 465 50.17 -8.95 9.20
N LEU A 466 49.64 -10.17 9.14
CA LEU A 466 49.55 -11.05 10.31
C LEU A 466 50.94 -11.46 10.84
N LYS A 467 51.94 -11.62 9.97
CA LYS A 467 53.33 -11.89 10.37
C LYS A 467 53.99 -10.67 11.02
N PHE A 468 53.78 -9.47 10.49
CA PHE A 468 54.32 -8.23 11.06
C PHE A 468 53.77 -7.93 12.47
N ASN A 469 52.47 -8.12 12.69
CA ASN A 469 51.84 -7.87 13.99
C ASN A 469 52.33 -8.88 15.06
N ASN A 470 52.60 -10.13 14.65
CA ASN A 470 53.18 -11.15 15.53
C ASN A 470 54.68 -10.92 15.81
N GLN A 471 55.43 -10.26 14.92
CA GLN A 471 56.83 -9.88 15.17
C GLN A 471 56.96 -8.70 16.14
N GLN A 472 56.01 -7.75 16.12
CA GLN A 472 56.02 -6.60 17.02
C GLN A 472 55.73 -6.98 18.48
N ASN A 473 54.90 -8.00 18.72
CA ASN A 473 54.61 -8.51 20.07
C ASN A 473 55.79 -9.25 20.74
N ASN A 474 56.83 -9.64 19.98
CA ASN A 474 58.01 -10.30 20.55
C ASN A 474 59.12 -9.32 20.98
N PHE A 475 59.00 -8.02 20.70
CA PHE A 475 60.03 -7.01 21.00
C PHE A 475 59.75 -6.13 22.23
N THR A 476 58.63 -6.31 22.92
CA THR A 476 58.26 -5.56 24.15
C THR A 476 58.22 -6.44 25.39
N ASN A 477 59.29 -7.18 25.68
CA ASN A 477 59.42 -7.92 26.95
C ASN A 477 60.77 -7.77 27.66
N ASN A 478 61.60 -6.77 27.32
CA ASN A 478 62.85 -6.51 28.05
C ASN A 478 63.12 -5.01 28.21
N THR A 479 62.58 -4.41 29.27
CA THR A 479 63.22 -3.27 29.95
C THR A 479 62.74 -3.21 31.40
N SER A 480 63.68 -3.50 32.30
CA SER A 480 63.61 -3.35 33.75
C SER A 480 63.32 -1.91 34.18
N ILE A 481 62.27 -1.70 34.97
CA ILE A 481 62.03 -0.42 35.66
C ILE A 481 62.36 -0.60 37.14
N ILE A 482 63.34 0.20 37.56
CA ILE A 482 63.81 0.41 38.93
C ILE A 482 62.73 1.11 39.74
N SER A 483 62.55 0.64 40.97
CA SER A 483 61.65 1.13 42.02
C SER A 483 62.18 2.38 42.73
N THR A 484 61.31 3.36 42.96
CA THR A 484 61.18 4.28 44.13
C THR A 484 60.03 5.25 43.78
N GLY A 485 59.01 5.61 44.56
CA GLY A 485 58.59 5.41 45.94
C GLY A 485 57.31 6.27 46.14
N THR A 486 56.30 5.71 46.83
CA THR A 486 55.25 6.35 47.69
C THR A 486 54.59 7.66 47.22
N ASP A 487 53.26 7.83 47.10
CA ASP A 487 52.22 7.48 48.07
C ASP A 487 50.79 7.34 47.47
N ASN A 488 50.15 6.23 47.83
CA ASN A 488 48.77 6.01 48.30
C ASN A 488 47.62 6.97 47.93
N HIS A 489 46.66 6.45 47.14
CA HIS A 489 45.34 6.14 47.69
C HIS A 489 44.73 4.91 47.00
N ILE A 490 44.45 3.89 47.82
CA ILE A 490 43.95 2.56 47.48
C ILE A 490 42.41 2.54 47.56
N THR A 491 41.75 1.89 46.61
CA THR A 491 40.75 0.80 46.83
C THR A 491 40.23 0.35 45.45
N THR A 492 40.77 -0.73 44.87
CA THR A 492 40.22 -2.11 44.86
C THR A 492 38.73 -2.16 44.42
N VAL A 493 38.34 -2.90 43.37
CA VAL A 493 38.08 -4.34 43.44
C VAL A 493 37.57 -4.86 42.06
N LYS A 494 38.12 -6.02 41.66
CA LYS A 494 37.61 -7.15 40.82
C LYS A 494 37.36 -7.02 39.31
N SER A 495 38.22 -7.76 38.60
CA SER A 495 37.89 -8.59 37.44
C SER A 495 36.74 -9.57 37.73
N TYR A 496 35.74 -9.60 36.87
CA TYR A 496 34.85 -10.76 36.70
C TYR A 496 34.92 -11.26 35.26
N THR A 497 35.36 -12.50 35.13
CA THR A 497 35.23 -13.34 33.96
C THR A 497 33.78 -13.79 33.79
N GLY A 498 33.29 -13.71 32.55
CA GLY A 498 32.32 -14.61 31.93
C GLY A 498 30.99 -14.89 32.64
N THR A 499 29.92 -14.24 32.15
CA THR A 499 28.58 -14.86 32.08
C THR A 499 27.87 -14.37 30.83
N LYS A 500 27.47 -15.33 29.98
CA LYS A 500 26.51 -15.12 28.88
C LYS A 500 25.21 -14.56 29.46
N ALA A 501 24.85 -13.35 29.07
CA ALA A 501 23.53 -12.78 29.29
C ALA A 501 22.87 -12.55 27.93
N THR A 502 22.07 -13.52 27.50
CA THR A 502 21.01 -13.36 26.51
C THR A 502 19.81 -12.75 27.21
N VAL A 503 19.58 -11.44 27.14
CA VAL A 503 18.28 -10.81 27.47
C VAL A 503 18.15 -9.47 26.71
N GLU A 504 17.06 -9.38 25.96
CA GLU A 504 16.28 -8.18 25.57
C GLU A 504 16.98 -6.97 24.95
N SER A 505 17.11 -6.97 23.62
CA SER A 505 17.22 -5.74 22.82
C SER A 505 16.04 -5.53 21.84
N ARG A 506 14.99 -6.37 21.92
CA ARG A 506 13.85 -6.32 20.97
C ARG A 506 12.71 -5.36 21.35
N LEU A 507 12.77 -4.65 22.47
CA LEU A 507 11.66 -3.80 22.94
C LEU A 507 11.84 -2.28 22.73
N SER A 508 12.96 -1.81 22.18
CA SER A 508 13.24 -0.36 22.07
C SER A 508 13.15 0.23 20.65
N TYR A 509 12.93 -0.58 19.60
CA TYR A 509 12.90 -0.10 18.21
C TYR A 509 11.52 0.32 17.69
N ASN A 510 10.43 0.06 18.43
CA ASN A 510 9.06 0.29 17.95
C ASN A 510 8.41 1.62 18.37
N LYS A 511 9.19 2.62 18.82
CA LYS A 511 8.64 3.93 19.26
C LYS A 511 9.18 5.17 18.56
N ILE A 512 9.97 5.04 17.49
CA ILE A 512 10.55 6.18 16.75
C ILE A 512 10.17 6.15 15.27
N LEU A 513 8.89 5.93 14.95
CA LEU A 513 8.37 6.01 13.59
C LEU A 513 6.88 6.36 13.60
N SER A 514 6.55 7.49 14.21
CA SER A 514 5.31 8.19 13.93
C SER A 514 5.63 9.63 13.53
N TYR A 515 4.86 10.15 12.57
CA TYR A 515 4.76 11.53 12.11
C TYR A 515 5.50 11.95 10.81
N HIS A 516 4.80 12.84 10.07
CA HIS A 516 5.27 13.89 9.13
C HIS A 516 4.84 13.79 7.69
N TYR A 517 3.65 14.29 7.37
CA TYR A 517 3.28 14.38 5.98
C TYR A 517 2.06 15.28 5.67
N SER A 518 2.07 15.97 4.51
CA SER A 518 1.03 16.85 3.93
C SER A 518 0.41 16.27 2.65
N THR A 519 -0.84 16.60 2.34
CA THR A 519 -1.57 16.01 1.21
C THR A 519 -1.58 16.93 0.00
N GLY A 520 -1.30 16.39 -1.19
CA GLY A 520 -1.39 17.15 -2.43
C GLY A 520 -2.83 17.46 -2.78
N LYS A 521 -3.20 18.74 -2.95
CA LYS A 521 -4.50 19.14 -3.52
C LYS A 521 -4.65 18.58 -4.93
N PHE A 522 -5.74 17.86 -5.19
CA PHE A 522 -6.30 17.69 -6.53
C PHE A 522 -7.05 18.98 -6.89
N SER A 523 -6.68 19.60 -7.99
CA SER A 523 -7.51 20.60 -8.66
C SER A 523 -8.27 19.88 -9.78
N SER A 524 -9.51 19.49 -9.52
CA SER A 524 -10.48 19.19 -10.57
C SER A 524 -11.46 20.35 -10.64
N SER A 525 -11.30 21.17 -11.66
CA SER A 525 -12.23 22.22 -12.06
C SER A 525 -13.50 21.59 -12.64
N SER A 526 -14.58 21.58 -11.87
CA SER A 526 -15.98 21.74 -12.35
C SER A 526 -16.97 21.51 -11.20
N GLN A 527 -17.08 22.46 -10.27
CA GLN A 527 -18.30 22.62 -9.48
C GLN A 527 -19.22 23.57 -10.23
N LYS A 528 -20.22 23.01 -10.93
CA LYS A 528 -21.44 23.77 -11.23
C LYS A 528 -22.31 23.70 -9.97
N ASN A 529 -22.54 24.88 -9.39
CA ASN A 529 -23.52 25.12 -8.35
C ASN A 529 -24.89 24.61 -8.79
N VAL A 530 -25.53 23.79 -7.96
CA VAL A 530 -26.99 23.68 -7.90
C VAL A 530 -27.36 23.60 -6.42
N TYR A 531 -28.33 24.43 -6.05
CA TYR A 531 -28.94 24.60 -4.74
C TYR A 531 -29.62 23.34 -4.24
#